data_AF-A0A928XV45-F1
#
_entry.id   AF-A0A928XV45-F1
#
_cell.length_a   1.000
_cell.length_b   1.000
_cell.length_c   1.000
_cell.angle_alpha   90.00
_cell.angle_beta   90.00
_cell.angle_gamma   90.00
#
_symmetry.space_group_name_H-M   'P 1'
#
loop_
_entity.id
_entity.type
_entity.pdbx_description
1 polymer ?
#
loop_
_entity_poly.entity_id
_entity_poly.type
_entity_poly.pdbx_seq_one_letter_code
_entity_poly.pdbx_strand_id
1 'polypeptide(L)'
;MLHALLDATQVLGTIEIDGVTHEVCAEAIANHDRRSNQLTVNLRAFLRSEQQVHIGETSTAAWIPAPQTVTEHVEAGEAHEVAADIFASWRHKVEAVIPRTR
;
A
#
# COMPACT_ATOMS: atom_id res chain seq x y z
N MET A 1 -19.77 0.40 13.82
CA MET A 1 -18.57 0.26 14.67
C MET A 1 -17.46 0.01 13.69
N LEU A 2 -16.41 0.83 13.73
CA LEU A 2 -15.29 0.70 12.81
C LEU A 2 -14.37 -0.42 13.30
N HIS A 3 -14.08 -1.38 12.43
CA HIS A 3 -13.22 -2.51 12.70
C HIS A 3 -12.00 -2.46 11.79
N ALA A 4 -10.82 -2.32 12.38
CA ALA A 4 -9.57 -2.51 11.65
C ALA A 4 -9.49 -3.96 11.15
N LEU A 5 -9.20 -4.12 9.87
CA LEU A 5 -9.33 -5.38 9.15
C LEU A 5 -8.03 -5.85 8.52
N LEU A 6 -7.25 -4.90 8.00
CA LEU A 6 -5.96 -5.14 7.39
C LEU A 6 -5.05 -3.95 7.71
N ASP A 7 -3.83 -4.26 8.13
CA ASP A 7 -2.72 -3.32 8.15
C ASP A 7 -1.53 -4.08 7.58
N ALA A 8 -1.25 -3.85 6.30
CA ALA A 8 -0.27 -4.63 5.55
C ALA A 8 0.65 -3.71 4.77
N THR A 9 1.95 -3.94 4.93
CA THR A 9 3.01 -3.35 4.11
C THR A 9 3.79 -4.47 3.44
N GLN A 10 4.08 -4.32 2.15
CA GLN A 10 4.91 -5.25 1.39
C GLN A 10 5.97 -4.52 0.59
N VAL A 11 7.20 -5.02 0.65
CA VAL A 11 8.31 -4.63 -0.24
C VAL A 11 8.10 -5.31 -1.59
N LEU A 12 8.05 -4.52 -2.66
CA LEU A 12 7.80 -4.95 -4.03
C LEU A 12 9.08 -5.08 -4.86
N GLY A 13 10.16 -4.45 -4.40
CA GLY A 13 11.46 -4.48 -5.05
C GLY A 13 12.38 -3.43 -4.46
N THR A 14 13.56 -3.33 -5.03
CA THR A 14 14.55 -2.31 -4.68
C THR A 14 14.94 -1.51 -5.92
N ILE A 15 15.28 -0.25 -5.70
CA ILE A 15 15.82 0.66 -6.71
C ILE A 15 17.01 1.40 -6.15
N GLU A 16 17.89 1.85 -7.03
CA GLU A 16 19.02 2.70 -6.67
C GLU A 16 18.71 4.14 -7.06
N ILE A 17 18.80 5.06 -6.09
CA ILE A 17 18.66 6.49 -6.30
C ILE A 17 19.91 7.15 -5.71
N ASP A 18 20.66 7.87 -6.54
CA ASP A 18 21.88 8.58 -6.13
C ASP A 18 22.89 7.70 -5.38
N GLY A 19 23.03 6.43 -5.78
CA GLY A 19 23.93 5.46 -5.14
C GLY A 19 23.39 4.80 -3.86
N VAL A 20 22.14 5.06 -3.50
CA VAL A 20 21.48 4.52 -2.30
C VAL A 20 20.35 3.58 -2.69
N THR A 21 20.40 2.36 -2.14
CA THR A 21 19.33 1.37 -2.27
C THR A 21 18.10 1.78 -1.47
N HIS A 22 16.95 1.83 -2.15
CA HIS A 22 15.64 2.08 -1.59
C HIS A 22 14.72 0.90 -1.88
N GLU A 23 14.03 0.42 -0.85
CA GLU A 23 12.90 -0.49 -1.00
C GLU A 23 11.69 0.29 -1.51
N VAL A 24 11.01 -0.26 -2.51
CA VAL A 24 9.70 0.20 -2.96
C VAL A 24 8.64 -0.57 -2.17
N CYS A 25 7.88 0.15 -1.35
CA CYS A 25 6.85 -0.42 -0.49
C CYS A 25 5.46 -0.08 -1.00
N ALA A 26 4.53 -1.04 -0.90
CA ALA A 26 3.10 -0.81 -1.01
C ALA A 26 2.42 -1.12 0.33
N GLU A 27 1.45 -0.30 0.71
CA GLU A 27 0.72 -0.44 1.96
C GLU A 27 -0.80 -0.36 1.73
N ALA A 28 -1.54 -1.15 2.51
CA ALA A 28 -2.98 -1.07 2.64
C ALA A 28 -3.41 -1.05 4.11
N ILE A 29 -4.25 -0.07 4.46
CA ILE A 29 -4.95 0.00 5.74
C ILE A 29 -6.45 -0.10 5.47
N ALA A 30 -7.06 -1.21 5.87
CA ALA A 30 -8.48 -1.48 5.67
C ALA A 30 -9.27 -1.40 6.97
N ASN A 31 -10.43 -0.74 6.91
CA ASN A 31 -11.39 -0.67 7.99
C ASN A 31 -12.79 -0.99 7.48
N HIS A 32 -13.59 -1.72 8.26
CA HIS A 32 -14.98 -2.03 7.95
C HIS A 32 -15.91 -1.39 8.99
N ASP A 33 -16.90 -0.62 8.54
CA ASP A 33 -18.01 -0.20 9.40
C ASP A 33 -19.18 -1.17 9.29
N ARG A 34 -19.36 -2.00 10.31
CA ARG A 34 -20.45 -2.98 10.40
C ARG A 34 -21.86 -2.38 10.45
N ARG A 35 -22.00 -1.07 10.68
CA ARG A 35 -23.33 -0.44 10.67
C ARG A 35 -23.80 -0.11 9.26
N SER A 36 -22.86 0.27 8.40
CA SER A 36 -23.12 0.69 7.02
C SER A 36 -22.66 -0.36 6.01
N ASN A 37 -22.15 -1.50 6.46
CA ASN A 37 -21.50 -2.53 5.67
C ASN A 37 -20.50 -1.94 4.66
N GLN A 38 -19.72 -0.97 5.13
CA GLN A 38 -18.80 -0.23 4.30
C GLN A 38 -17.36 -0.63 4.62
N LEU A 39 -16.67 -1.18 3.63
CA LEU A 39 -15.22 -1.37 3.64
C LEU A 39 -14.55 -0.11 3.10
N THR A 40 -13.55 0.41 3.80
CA THR A 40 -12.66 1.48 3.32
C THR A 40 -11.23 0.98 3.35
N VAL A 41 -10.54 1.02 2.21
CA VAL A 41 -9.13 0.63 2.07
C VAL A 41 -8.33 1.86 1.64
N ASN A 42 -7.40 2.28 2.50
CA ASN A 42 -6.45 3.33 2.18
C ASN A 42 -5.17 2.68 1.64
N LEU A 43 -4.79 3.06 0.43
CA LEU A 43 -3.66 2.52 -0.30
C LEU A 43 -2.61 3.59 -0.47
N ARG A 44 -1.35 3.25 -0.20
CA ARG A 44 -0.22 4.11 -0.53
C ARG A 44 0.98 3.29 -0.99
N ALA A 45 1.93 3.97 -1.60
CA ALA A 45 3.23 3.43 -1.93
C ALA A 45 4.29 4.47 -1.61
N PHE A 46 5.47 4.02 -1.22
CA PHE A 46 6.56 4.89 -0.77
C PHE A 46 7.91 4.18 -0.91
N LEU A 47 8.98 4.97 -0.86
CA LEU A 47 10.34 4.48 -0.77
C LEU A 47 10.81 4.49 0.66
N ARG A 48 11.56 3.45 1.05
CA ARG A 48 12.25 3.35 2.32
C ARG A 48 13.73 3.03 2.07
N SER A 49 14.63 3.87 2.57
CA SER A 49 16.07 3.58 2.49
C SER A 49 16.43 2.41 3.40
N GLU A 50 17.28 1.49 2.94
CA GLU A 50 17.82 0.41 3.78
C GLU A 50 18.83 0.94 4.82
N GLN A 51 19.43 2.11 4.57
CA GLN A 51 20.51 2.69 5.38
C GLN A 51 19.98 3.67 6.44
N GLN A 52 18.71 3.58 6.83
CA GLN A 52 18.04 4.56 7.68
C GLN A 52 18.85 4.93 8.95
N VAL A 53 19.32 6.18 8.99
CA VAL A 53 19.88 6.85 10.18
C VAL A 53 18.75 7.39 11.08
N HIS A 54 17.55 7.58 10.52
CA HIS A 54 16.33 7.99 11.23
C HIS A 54 15.16 7.05 10.90
N ILE A 55 14.56 6.46 11.93
CA ILE A 55 13.41 5.57 11.82
C ILE A 55 12.23 6.35 11.22
N GLY A 56 11.68 5.87 10.11
CA GLY A 56 10.39 6.34 9.57
C GLY A 56 10.44 7.35 8.42
N GLU A 57 11.62 7.65 7.88
CA GLU A 57 11.71 8.49 6.68
C GLU A 57 11.22 7.72 5.45
N THR A 58 10.06 8.14 4.95
CA THR A 58 9.44 7.62 3.73
C THR A 58 9.41 8.72 2.70
N SER A 59 9.89 8.45 1.48
CA SER A 59 9.85 9.41 0.39
C SER A 59 8.89 8.94 -0.70
N THR A 60 8.33 9.88 -1.44
CA THR A 60 7.49 9.60 -2.61
C THR A 60 8.21 10.11 -3.85
N ALA A 61 8.33 9.26 -4.87
CA ALA A 61 8.89 9.64 -6.16
C ALA A 61 7.76 9.93 -7.15
N ALA A 62 8.00 10.78 -8.15
CA ALA A 62 6.95 11.22 -9.09
C ALA A 62 6.32 10.08 -9.92
N TRP A 63 7.02 8.96 -10.10
CA TRP A 63 6.50 7.77 -10.78
C TRP A 63 5.69 6.86 -9.85
N ILE A 64 5.76 7.05 -8.53
CA ILE A 64 4.96 6.27 -7.58
C ILE A 64 3.50 6.71 -7.70
N PRO A 65 2.55 5.77 -7.82
CA PRO A 65 1.15 6.14 -7.90
C PRO A 65 0.71 6.88 -6.63
N ALA A 66 -0.04 7.96 -6.80
CA ALA A 66 -0.57 8.73 -5.68
C ALA A 66 -1.45 7.85 -4.77
N PRO A 67 -1.50 8.13 -3.45
CA PRO A 67 -2.37 7.42 -2.53
C PRO A 67 -3.83 7.38 -3.01
N GLN A 68 -4.51 6.26 -2.75
CA GLN A 68 -5.88 6.03 -3.19
C GLN A 68 -6.73 5.52 -2.01
N THR A 69 -7.97 5.97 -1.94
CA THR A 69 -8.96 5.40 -1.03
C THR A 69 -10.01 4.67 -1.87
N VAL A 70 -10.22 3.40 -1.57
CA VAL A 70 -11.27 2.57 -2.19
C VAL A 70 -12.34 2.33 -1.13
N THR A 71 -13.61 2.51 -1.51
CA THR A 71 -14.75 2.29 -0.63
C THR A 71 -15.73 1.34 -1.30
N GLU A 72 -16.06 0.25 -0.64
CA GLU A 72 -16.93 -0.80 -1.15
C GLU A 72 -18.03 -1.13 -0.14
N HIS A 73 -19.20 -1.55 -0.64
CA HIS A 73 -20.26 -2.07 0.21
C HIS A 73 -20.16 -3.59 0.28
N VAL A 74 -19.72 -4.11 1.41
CA VAL A 74 -19.36 -5.52 1.59
C VAL A 74 -19.82 -5.98 2.97
N GLU A 75 -20.37 -7.19 3.05
CA GLU A 75 -20.71 -7.79 4.33
C GLU A 75 -19.45 -8.08 5.16
N ALA A 76 -19.58 -8.05 6.49
CA ALA A 76 -18.43 -8.21 7.38
C ALA A 76 -17.67 -9.54 7.18
N GLY A 77 -18.34 -10.59 6.70
CA GLY A 77 -17.72 -11.89 6.42
C GLY A 77 -16.82 -11.91 5.18
N GLU A 78 -17.09 -11.04 4.20
CA GLU A 78 -16.38 -10.96 2.92
C GLU A 78 -15.34 -9.84 2.90
N ALA A 79 -15.46 -8.88 3.83
CA ALA A 79 -14.64 -7.68 3.85
C ALA A 79 -13.12 -7.96 3.82
N HIS A 80 -12.65 -9.03 4.46
CA HIS A 80 -11.22 -9.35 4.50
C HIS A 80 -10.69 -9.81 3.14
N GLU A 81 -11.46 -10.66 2.46
CA GLU A 81 -11.14 -11.15 1.11
C GLU A 81 -11.11 -10.00 0.11
N VAL A 82 -12.14 -9.14 0.14
CA VAL A 82 -12.19 -7.97 -0.74
C VAL A 82 -11.04 -6.99 -0.45
N ALA A 83 -10.69 -6.76 0.81
CA ALA A 83 -9.54 -5.93 1.16
C ALA A 83 -8.22 -6.50 0.64
N ALA A 84 -8.04 -7.83 0.70
CA ALA A 84 -6.85 -8.51 0.18
C ALA A 84 -6.75 -8.41 -1.34
N ASP A 85 -7.87 -8.55 -2.06
CA ASP A 85 -7.93 -8.41 -3.52
C ASP A 85 -7.62 -6.97 -3.97
N ILE A 86 -8.20 -5.98 -3.28
CA ILE A 86 -7.87 -4.56 -3.51
C ILE A 86 -6.37 -4.33 -3.31
N PHE A 87 -5.79 -4.87 -2.23
CA PHE A 87 -4.36 -4.71 -1.99
C PHE A 87 -3.51 -5.45 -3.04
N ALA A 88 -3.90 -6.64 -3.49
CA ALA A 88 -3.21 -7.35 -4.56
C ALA A 88 -3.20 -6.57 -5.87
N SER A 89 -4.34 -5.98 -6.24
CA SER A 89 -4.46 -5.09 -7.40
C SER A 89 -3.56 -3.86 -7.26
N TRP A 90 -3.53 -3.24 -6.08
CA TRP A 90 -2.65 -2.11 -5.79
C TRP A 90 -1.17 -2.48 -5.94
N ARG A 91 -0.73 -3.62 -5.37
CA ARG A 91 0.65 -4.09 -5.51
C ARG A 91 1.05 -4.23 -6.98
N HIS A 92 0.20 -4.87 -7.79
CA HIS A 92 0.46 -5.04 -9.22
C HIS A 92 0.60 -3.69 -9.95
N LYS A 93 -0.26 -2.72 -9.61
CA LYS A 93 -0.18 -1.35 -10.17
C LYS A 93 1.12 -0.65 -9.81
N VAL A 94 1.58 -0.79 -8.57
CA VAL A 94 2.84 -0.20 -8.11
C VAL A 94 4.03 -0.90 -8.77
N GLU A 95 4.05 -2.24 -8.81
CA GLU A 95 5.08 -3.05 -9.48
C GLU A 95 5.25 -2.66 -10.97
N ALA A 96 4.14 -2.41 -11.67
CA ALA A 96 4.14 -2.07 -13.08
C ALA A 96 4.84 -0.74 -13.41
N VAL A 97 4.94 0.18 -12.44
CA VAL A 97 5.57 1.50 -12.63
C VAL A 97 6.96 1.60 -12.00
N ILE A 98 7.46 0.54 -11.34
CA ILE A 98 8.82 0.52 -10.81
C ILE A 98 9.81 0.68 -11.97
N PRO A 99 10.69 1.70 -11.95
CA PRO A 99 11.73 1.85 -12.96
C PRO A 99 12.63 0.62 -12.99
N ARG A 100 12.69 -0.04 -14.15
CA ARG A 100 13.62 -1.15 -14.37
C ARG A 100 14.95 -0.54 -14.81
N THR A 101 15.95 -0.57 -13.93
CA THR A 101 17.33 -0.28 -14.30
C THR A 101 17.78 -1.26 -15.40
N ARG A 102 18.22 -0.71 -16.53
CA ARG A 102 19.00 -1.42 -17.55
C ARG A 102 20.46 -1.06 -17.40
#